data_AF-A0A2N5KAX1-F1
#
_entry.id   AF-A0A2N5KAX1-F1
#
_cell.length_a   1.000
_cell.length_b   1.000
_cell.length_c   1.000
_cell.angle_alpha   90.00
_cell.angle_beta   90.00
_cell.angle_gamma   90.00
#
_symmetry.space_group_name_H-M   'P 1'
#
loop_
_entity.id
_entity.type
_entity.pdbx_description
1 polymer ?
#
loop_
_entity_poly.entity_id
_entity_poly.type
_entity_poly.pdbx_seq_one_letter_code
_entity_poly.pdbx_strand_id
1 'polypeptide(L)'
;MRCRFSMVCGGHVERHLPRYLNPVACVSRVTERVHPMAKSYQARDGQAGVAMNYAKIIGVVVLLIGVVGLILGDANRLLGLFNIDLVEDIIHLGTGGLMAYVGFLQRDNGLARTVVGALGVVYLLVGILGFIVPNLFGLLPTGYNLADNLLHLGLGVLGIIIGYFLPQTTMSAR
;
A
#
# COMPACT_ATOMS: atom_id res chain seq x y z
N MET A 1 29.08 17.19 -29.17
CA MET A 1 27.93 17.93 -28.61
C MET A 1 28.27 18.30 -27.17
N ARG A 2 28.49 19.60 -26.88
CA ARG A 2 28.88 20.09 -25.54
C ARG A 2 27.63 20.63 -24.83
N CYS A 3 27.22 20.02 -23.73
CA CYS A 3 26.13 20.55 -22.91
C CYS A 3 26.63 21.76 -22.11
N ARG A 4 26.05 22.92 -22.39
CA ARG A 4 26.30 24.19 -21.72
C ARG A 4 25.25 24.34 -20.60
N PHE A 5 25.62 24.05 -19.37
CA PHE A 5 24.78 24.37 -18.20
C PHE A 5 24.86 25.88 -17.96
N SER A 6 23.80 26.61 -18.34
CA SER A 6 23.63 28.02 -18.00
C SER A 6 22.89 28.10 -16.66
N MET A 7 23.63 28.38 -15.58
CA MET A 7 23.07 28.62 -14.26
C MET A 7 22.69 30.10 -14.17
N VAL A 8 21.41 30.40 -14.37
CA VAL A 8 20.86 31.75 -14.17
C VAL A 8 20.66 31.94 -12.66
N CYS A 9 21.59 32.61 -12.00
CA CYS A 9 21.35 33.19 -10.68
C CYS A 9 20.55 34.48 -10.87
N GLY A 10 19.29 34.47 -10.41
CA GLY A 10 18.42 35.64 -10.37
C GLY A 10 19.07 36.80 -9.62
N GLY A 11 19.07 37.96 -10.26
CA GLY A 11 19.78 39.15 -9.81
C GLY A 11 19.07 39.91 -8.69
N HIS A 12 19.88 40.44 -7.78
CA HIS A 12 19.69 41.76 -7.20
C HIS A 12 20.98 42.55 -7.47
N VAL A 13 20.84 43.66 -8.19
CA VAL A 13 21.93 44.55 -8.56
C VAL A 13 22.23 45.45 -7.37
N GLU A 14 23.30 45.17 -6.64
CA GLU A 14 23.93 46.16 -5.75
C GLU A 14 25.45 46.15 -5.94
N ARG A 15 25.94 47.33 -6.31
CA ARG A 15 27.33 47.65 -6.62
C ARG A 15 28.15 47.58 -5.33
N HIS A 16 29.09 46.65 -5.24
CA HIS A 16 30.45 46.83 -4.70
C HIS A 16 31.23 45.51 -4.79
N LEU A 17 32.31 45.49 -5.56
CA LEU A 17 33.29 44.40 -5.56
C LEU A 17 34.10 44.46 -4.25
N PRO A 18 34.30 43.29 -3.60
CA PRO A 18 35.68 42.91 -3.38
C PRO A 18 35.98 41.42 -3.58
N ARG A 19 37.19 41.19 -4.11
CA ARG A 19 38.15 40.10 -3.85
C ARG A 19 37.61 38.70 -3.54
N TYR A 20 37.96 37.76 -4.44
CA TYR A 20 38.16 36.33 -4.18
C TYR A 20 36.99 35.58 -3.53
N LEU A 21 35.96 35.24 -4.32
CA LEU A 21 35.07 34.13 -3.96
C LEU A 21 35.80 32.80 -4.22
N ASN A 22 36.26 32.21 -3.13
CA ASN A 22 36.86 30.89 -3.07
C ASN A 22 35.85 29.83 -3.58
N PRO A 23 36.17 29.01 -4.60
CA PRO A 23 35.23 28.05 -5.20
C PRO A 23 34.66 27.03 -4.18
N VAL A 24 35.36 26.81 -3.06
CA VAL A 24 34.92 25.91 -1.97
C VAL A 24 33.63 26.40 -1.29
N ALA A 25 33.39 27.71 -1.21
CA ALA A 25 32.21 28.27 -0.55
C ALA A 25 30.91 28.13 -1.35
N CYS A 26 31.02 27.89 -2.67
CA CYS A 26 29.87 27.57 -3.53
C CYS A 26 29.49 26.09 -3.41
N VAL A 27 30.48 25.21 -3.34
CA VAL A 27 30.29 23.74 -3.19
C VAL A 27 29.73 23.37 -1.82
N SER A 28 30.14 24.03 -0.75
CA SER A 28 29.61 23.79 0.61
C SER A 28 28.11 24.12 0.72
N ARG A 29 27.64 25.14 0.01
CA ARG A 29 26.25 25.59 0.04
C ARG A 29 25.29 24.70 -0.77
N VAL A 30 25.82 23.97 -1.77
CA VAL A 30 25.04 22.98 -2.52
C VAL A 30 24.91 21.68 -1.72
N THR A 31 26.00 21.21 -1.09
CA THR A 31 25.99 19.99 -0.26
C THR A 31 25.04 20.10 0.94
N GLU A 32 24.95 21.27 1.57
CA GLU A 32 23.95 21.55 2.63
C GLU A 32 22.49 21.48 2.16
N ARG A 33 22.19 21.69 0.87
CA ARG A 33 20.81 21.59 0.35
C ARG A 33 20.42 20.19 -0.11
N VAL A 34 21.35 19.38 -0.60
CA VAL A 34 21.04 18.00 -1.06
C VAL A 34 20.98 17.00 0.09
N HIS A 35 21.77 17.19 1.17
CA HIS A 35 21.73 16.33 2.35
C HIS A 35 20.37 16.27 3.08
N PRO A 36 19.67 17.38 3.37
CA PRO A 36 18.36 17.33 4.04
C PRO A 36 17.27 16.70 3.16
N MET A 37 17.39 16.78 1.83
CA MET A 37 16.47 16.09 0.91
C MET A 37 16.68 14.59 0.91
N ALA A 38 17.93 14.10 0.86
CA ALA A 38 18.20 12.66 0.95
C ALA A 38 17.78 12.06 2.30
N LYS A 39 17.99 12.80 3.40
CA LYS A 39 17.59 12.41 4.75
C LYS A 39 16.07 12.39 4.94
N SER A 40 15.35 13.35 4.36
CA SER A 40 13.87 13.35 4.41
C SER A 40 13.27 12.28 3.50
N TYR A 41 13.94 11.91 2.39
CA TYR A 41 13.55 10.77 1.57
C TYR A 41 13.72 9.44 2.32
N GLN A 42 14.88 9.20 2.93
CA GLN A 42 15.13 7.98 3.74
C GLN A 42 14.20 7.89 4.96
N ALA A 43 13.92 9.01 5.62
CA ALA A 43 12.98 9.04 6.75
C ALA A 43 11.53 8.74 6.33
N ARG A 44 11.12 9.07 5.11
CA ARG A 44 9.81 8.74 4.55
C ARG A 44 9.73 7.30 4.04
N ASP A 45 10.79 6.79 3.41
CA ASP A 45 10.86 5.41 2.89
C ASP A 45 10.86 4.37 4.03
N GLY A 46 11.37 4.75 5.21
CA GLY A 46 11.36 3.90 6.42
C GLY A 46 10.07 3.92 7.25
N GLN A 47 9.09 4.78 6.93
CA GLN A 47 7.84 4.93 7.69
C GLN A 47 6.65 4.42 6.88
N ALA A 48 6.58 3.10 6.67
CA ALA A 48 5.34 2.49 6.20
C ALA A 48 4.28 2.63 7.31
N GLY A 49 3.23 3.42 7.04
CA GLY A 49 2.14 3.60 7.99
C GLY A 49 1.40 2.29 8.24
N VAL A 50 0.57 2.25 9.29
CA VAL A 50 -0.20 1.05 9.67
C VAL A 50 -0.95 0.44 8.49
N ALA A 51 -1.57 1.25 7.64
CA ALA A 51 -2.27 0.79 6.44
C ALA A 51 -1.35 0.16 5.40
N MET A 52 -0.15 0.69 5.19
CA MET A 52 0.83 0.09 4.26
C MET A 52 1.30 -1.26 4.77
N ASN A 53 1.62 -1.37 6.07
CA ASN A 53 2.05 -2.64 6.65
C ASN A 53 0.93 -3.67 6.60
N TYR A 54 -0.30 -3.25 6.90
CA TYR A 54 -1.48 -4.10 6.74
C TYR A 54 -1.63 -4.59 5.29
N ALA A 55 -1.57 -3.68 4.31
CA ALA A 55 -1.67 -4.02 2.90
C ALA A 55 -0.55 -4.96 2.42
N LYS A 56 0.68 -4.79 2.92
CA LYS A 56 1.80 -5.72 2.63
C LYS A 56 1.50 -7.13 3.13
N ILE A 57 1.17 -7.26 4.42
CA ILE A 57 1.00 -8.56 5.08
C ILE A 57 -0.24 -9.26 4.51
N ILE A 58 -1.39 -8.59 4.59
CA ILE A 58 -2.66 -9.18 4.16
C ILE A 58 -2.68 -9.36 2.64
N GLY A 59 -2.13 -8.42 1.88
CA GLY A 59 -2.03 -8.55 0.43
C GLY A 59 -1.27 -9.80 0.02
N VAL A 60 -0.12 -10.09 0.65
CA VAL A 60 0.63 -11.32 0.38
C VAL A 60 -0.14 -12.56 0.81
N VAL A 61 -0.75 -12.56 2.00
CA VAL A 61 -1.52 -13.71 2.49
C VAL A 61 -2.68 -14.05 1.56
N VAL A 62 -3.50 -13.06 1.21
CA VAL A 62 -4.66 -13.25 0.32
C VAL A 62 -4.21 -13.66 -1.09
N LEU A 63 -3.15 -13.04 -1.61
CA LEU A 63 -2.59 -13.41 -2.91
C LEU A 63 -2.12 -14.88 -2.91
N LEU A 64 -1.42 -15.32 -1.87
CA LEU A 64 -0.97 -16.71 -1.74
C LEU A 64 -2.14 -17.68 -1.62
N ILE A 65 -3.18 -17.34 -0.86
CA ILE A 65 -4.41 -18.14 -0.76
C ILE A 65 -5.02 -18.33 -2.15
N GLY A 66 -5.20 -17.25 -2.93
CA GLY A 66 -5.74 -17.34 -4.29
C GLY A 66 -4.85 -18.16 -5.24
N VAL A 67 -3.52 -18.03 -5.15
CA VAL A 67 -2.59 -18.88 -5.93
C VAL A 67 -2.76 -20.35 -5.56
N VAL A 68 -2.79 -20.66 -4.26
CA VAL A 68 -2.90 -22.05 -3.78
C VAL A 68 -4.25 -22.65 -4.13
N GLY A 69 -5.34 -21.89 -4.01
CA GLY A 69 -6.68 -22.30 -4.44
C GLY A 69 -6.71 -22.66 -5.93
N LEU A 70 -6.16 -21.80 -6.80
CA LEU A 70 -6.05 -22.10 -8.23
C LEU A 70 -5.21 -23.35 -8.54
N ILE A 71 -4.16 -23.62 -7.76
CA ILE A 71 -3.31 -24.81 -7.94
C ILE A 71 -4.05 -26.09 -7.49
N LEU A 72 -4.83 -25.99 -6.40
CA LEU A 72 -5.58 -27.12 -5.85
C LEU A 72 -6.89 -27.41 -6.60
N GLY A 73 -7.44 -26.41 -7.30
CA GLY A 73 -8.65 -26.54 -8.11
C GLY A 73 -9.85 -27.00 -7.28
N ASP A 74 -10.62 -27.96 -7.79
CA ASP A 74 -11.84 -28.47 -7.15
C ASP A 74 -11.58 -29.39 -5.93
N ALA A 75 -10.42 -29.27 -5.28
CA ALA A 75 -10.23 -29.90 -3.99
C ALA A 75 -11.29 -29.34 -3.03
N ASN A 76 -12.12 -30.20 -2.43
CA ASN A 76 -13.30 -29.76 -1.70
C ASN A 76 -13.04 -28.71 -0.60
N ARG A 77 -11.83 -28.68 -0.01
CA ARG A 77 -11.45 -27.70 1.02
C ARG A 77 -9.96 -27.38 1.06
N LEU A 78 -9.63 -26.11 1.26
CA LEU A 78 -8.31 -25.61 1.63
C LEU A 78 -8.12 -25.70 3.15
N LEU A 79 -7.01 -26.32 3.58
CA LEU A 79 -6.68 -26.58 5.00
C LEU A 79 -7.78 -27.33 5.79
N GLY A 80 -8.72 -27.98 5.08
CA GLY A 80 -9.89 -28.63 5.68
C GLY A 80 -10.96 -27.69 6.24
N LEU A 81 -10.77 -26.36 6.11
CA LEU A 81 -11.62 -25.34 6.73
C LEU A 81 -12.28 -24.40 5.72
N PHE A 82 -11.58 -24.01 4.67
CA PHE A 82 -12.08 -23.04 3.68
C PHE A 82 -12.53 -23.76 2.43
N ASN A 83 -13.63 -23.32 1.84
CA ASN A 83 -14.07 -23.87 0.56
C ASN A 83 -13.19 -23.32 -0.58
N ILE A 84 -12.99 -24.10 -1.65
CA ILE A 84 -12.21 -23.67 -2.82
C ILE A 84 -13.19 -23.47 -3.97
N ASP A 85 -13.26 -22.24 -4.48
CA ASP A 85 -14.07 -21.88 -5.62
C ASP A 85 -13.24 -20.99 -6.57
N LEU A 86 -13.26 -21.34 -7.86
CA LEU A 86 -12.48 -20.66 -8.89
C LEU A 86 -12.69 -19.13 -8.90
N VAL A 87 -13.94 -18.70 -8.77
CA VAL A 87 -14.29 -17.26 -8.79
C VAL A 87 -13.72 -16.54 -7.56
N GLU A 88 -13.81 -17.16 -6.39
CA GLU A 88 -13.24 -16.62 -5.16
C GLU A 88 -11.72 -16.49 -5.25
N ASP A 89 -11.03 -17.52 -5.76
CA ASP A 89 -9.58 -17.51 -5.92
C ASP A 89 -9.09 -16.41 -6.86
N ILE A 90 -9.81 -16.17 -7.96
CA ILE A 90 -9.53 -15.05 -8.88
C ILE A 90 -9.72 -13.71 -8.18
N ILE A 91 -10.78 -13.56 -7.37
CA ILE A 91 -11.03 -12.35 -6.59
C ILE A 91 -9.92 -12.15 -5.55
N HIS A 92 -9.47 -13.20 -4.87
CA HIS A 92 -8.33 -13.15 -3.94
C HIS A 92 -7.04 -12.74 -4.65
N LEU A 93 -6.77 -13.24 -5.84
CA LEU A 93 -5.62 -12.80 -6.63
C LEU A 93 -5.69 -11.31 -6.98
N GLY A 94 -6.85 -10.83 -7.40
CA GLY A 94 -7.06 -9.43 -7.75
C GLY A 94 -6.91 -8.50 -6.55
N THR A 95 -7.63 -8.79 -5.46
CA THR A 95 -7.65 -7.97 -4.24
C THR A 95 -6.34 -8.06 -3.46
N GLY A 96 -5.76 -9.26 -3.32
CA GLY A 96 -4.45 -9.50 -2.74
C GLY A 96 -3.34 -8.83 -3.54
N GLY A 97 -3.39 -8.94 -4.87
CA GLY A 97 -2.47 -8.26 -5.78
C GLY A 97 -2.54 -6.74 -5.68
N LEU A 98 -3.75 -6.17 -5.59
CA LEU A 98 -3.95 -4.74 -5.37
C LEU A 98 -3.39 -4.28 -4.01
N MET A 99 -3.64 -5.04 -2.94
CA MET A 99 -3.08 -4.75 -1.61
C MET A 99 -1.55 -4.86 -1.60
N ALA A 100 -0.98 -5.89 -2.23
CA ALA A 100 0.47 -6.03 -2.36
C ALA A 100 1.07 -4.87 -3.20
N TYR A 101 0.41 -4.47 -4.28
CA TYR A 101 0.83 -3.33 -5.09
C TYR A 101 0.89 -2.03 -4.27
N VAL A 102 -0.19 -1.67 -3.54
CA VAL A 102 -0.18 -0.47 -2.71
C VAL A 102 0.73 -0.59 -1.49
N GLY A 103 0.93 -1.81 -0.98
CA GLY A 103 1.81 -2.08 0.15
C GLY A 103 3.29 -1.95 -0.21
N PHE A 104 3.73 -2.56 -1.31
CA PHE A 104 5.16 -2.67 -1.65
C PHE A 104 5.64 -1.62 -2.66
N LEU A 105 4.79 -1.22 -3.61
CA LEU A 105 5.23 -0.38 -4.75
C LEU A 105 4.81 1.09 -4.60
N GLN A 106 3.81 1.40 -3.79
CA GLN A 106 3.36 2.78 -3.59
C GLN A 106 4.05 3.46 -2.41
N ARG A 107 4.18 4.79 -2.50
CA ARG A 107 4.76 5.64 -1.44
C ARG A 107 3.73 6.56 -0.76
N ASP A 108 2.50 6.55 -1.26
CA ASP A 108 1.42 7.35 -0.68
C ASP A 108 0.64 6.55 0.36
N ASN A 109 0.81 6.92 1.63
CA ASN A 109 0.05 6.35 2.75
C ASN A 109 -1.46 6.65 2.63
N GLY A 110 -1.84 7.76 1.99
CA GLY A 110 -3.23 8.11 1.74
C GLY A 110 -3.90 7.11 0.80
N LEU A 111 -3.25 6.81 -0.33
CA LEU A 111 -3.72 5.80 -1.27
C LEU A 111 -3.87 4.42 -0.61
N ALA A 112 -2.87 3.99 0.17
CA ALA A 112 -2.94 2.71 0.88
C ALA A 112 -4.13 2.66 1.86
N ARG A 113 -4.40 3.74 2.60
CA ARG A 113 -5.57 3.82 3.50
C ARG A 113 -6.89 3.72 2.74
N THR A 114 -7.02 4.45 1.64
CA THR A 114 -8.24 4.41 0.81
C THR A 114 -8.50 3.00 0.28
N VAL A 115 -7.47 2.33 -0.25
CA VAL A 115 -7.60 0.96 -0.77
C VAL A 115 -7.92 -0.04 0.34
N VAL A 116 -7.21 0.01 1.47
CA VAL A 116 -7.46 -0.88 2.62
C VAL A 116 -8.87 -0.68 3.17
N GLY A 117 -9.32 0.56 3.31
CA GLY A 117 -10.67 0.88 3.77
C GLY A 117 -11.74 0.40 2.78
N ALA A 118 -11.57 0.69 1.49
CA ALA A 118 -12.53 0.30 0.46
C ALA A 118 -12.65 -1.22 0.33
N LEU A 119 -11.53 -1.95 0.29
CA LEU A 119 -11.55 -3.41 0.28
C LEU A 119 -12.10 -3.98 1.60
N GLY A 120 -11.87 -3.31 2.73
CA GLY A 120 -12.49 -3.65 4.00
C GLY A 120 -14.02 -3.61 3.92
N VAL A 121 -14.60 -2.58 3.31
CA VAL A 121 -16.05 -2.50 3.07
C VAL A 121 -16.52 -3.66 2.18
N VAL A 122 -15.81 -3.95 1.09
CA VAL A 122 -16.16 -5.06 0.18
C VAL A 122 -16.15 -6.40 0.92
N TYR A 123 -15.08 -6.72 1.66
CA TYR A 123 -15.00 -7.98 2.41
C TYR A 123 -16.04 -8.09 3.51
N LEU A 124 -16.36 -6.98 4.19
CA LEU A 124 -17.43 -6.97 5.19
C LEU A 124 -18.78 -7.29 4.54
N LEU A 125 -19.12 -6.64 3.42
CA LEU A 125 -20.38 -6.87 2.72
C LEU A 125 -20.48 -8.30 2.19
N VAL A 126 -19.42 -8.81 1.60
CA VAL A 126 -19.35 -10.18 1.06
C VAL A 126 -19.47 -11.22 2.18
N GLY A 127 -18.77 -11.02 3.31
CA GLY A 127 -18.90 -11.89 4.48
C GLY A 127 -20.28 -11.87 5.13
N ILE A 128 -20.97 -10.72 5.16
CA ILE A 128 -22.38 -10.66 5.59
C ILE A 128 -23.29 -11.37 4.60
N LEU A 129 -23.11 -11.11 3.30
CA LEU A 129 -23.94 -11.67 2.25
C LEU A 129 -23.81 -13.19 2.18
N GLY A 130 -22.64 -13.75 2.44
CA GLY A 130 -22.44 -15.20 2.47
C GLY A 130 -23.18 -15.95 3.59
N PHE A 131 -23.59 -15.27 4.67
CA PHE A 131 -24.53 -15.87 5.64
C PHE A 131 -25.97 -15.95 5.11
N ILE A 132 -26.34 -15.05 4.20
CA ILE A 132 -27.70 -14.93 3.67
C ILE A 132 -27.86 -15.74 2.37
N VAL A 133 -26.84 -15.66 1.51
CA VAL A 133 -26.77 -16.27 0.18
C VAL A 133 -25.41 -16.96 0.01
N PRO A 134 -25.20 -18.16 0.59
CA PRO A 134 -23.88 -18.81 0.62
C PRO A 134 -23.24 -19.00 -0.75
N ASN A 135 -24.03 -19.29 -1.78
CA ASN A 135 -23.53 -19.52 -3.14
C ASN A 135 -23.33 -18.23 -3.95
N LEU A 136 -23.56 -17.04 -3.34
CA LEU A 136 -23.55 -15.73 -3.98
C LEU A 136 -24.24 -15.71 -5.35
N PHE A 137 -25.51 -16.13 -5.40
CA PHE A 137 -26.31 -16.24 -6.64
C PHE A 137 -25.74 -17.21 -7.68
N GLY A 138 -24.97 -18.22 -7.25
CA GLY A 138 -24.37 -19.24 -8.11
C GLY A 138 -22.95 -18.92 -8.58
N LEU A 139 -22.35 -17.80 -8.12
CA LEU A 139 -20.94 -17.49 -8.38
C LEU A 139 -19.98 -18.45 -7.68
N LEU A 140 -20.42 -19.02 -6.54
CA LEU A 140 -19.64 -19.95 -5.72
C LEU A 140 -20.36 -21.30 -5.67
N PRO A 141 -19.98 -22.26 -6.55
CA PRO A 141 -20.55 -23.60 -6.58
C PRO A 141 -20.55 -24.32 -5.22
N THR A 142 -19.47 -24.21 -4.46
CA THR A 142 -19.38 -24.83 -3.12
C THR A 142 -19.92 -23.92 -2.01
N GLY A 143 -19.91 -22.61 -2.26
CA GLY A 143 -20.51 -21.57 -1.41
C GLY A 143 -19.70 -21.29 -0.15
N TYR A 144 -20.04 -20.22 0.57
CA TYR A 144 -19.36 -19.89 1.82
C TYR A 144 -19.81 -20.74 3.00
N ASN A 145 -18.82 -21.25 3.72
CA ASN A 145 -19.01 -21.86 5.03
C ASN A 145 -18.76 -20.84 6.16
N LEU A 146 -18.86 -21.29 7.42
CA LEU A 146 -18.69 -20.41 8.58
C LEU A 146 -17.28 -19.79 8.64
N ALA A 147 -16.24 -20.56 8.32
CA ALA A 147 -14.86 -20.07 8.36
C ALA A 147 -14.61 -19.01 7.28
N ASP A 148 -15.11 -19.24 6.06
CA ASP A 148 -15.01 -18.28 4.95
C ASP A 148 -15.64 -16.94 5.36
N ASN A 149 -16.89 -16.99 5.86
CA ASN A 149 -17.61 -15.79 6.27
C ASN A 149 -16.91 -15.04 7.41
N LEU A 150 -16.43 -15.75 8.45
CA LEU A 150 -15.76 -15.11 9.59
C LEU A 150 -14.43 -14.46 9.20
N LEU A 151 -13.67 -15.10 8.29
CA LEU A 151 -12.44 -14.52 7.76
C LEU A 151 -12.74 -13.21 7.01
N HIS A 152 -13.73 -13.21 6.13
CA HIS A 152 -14.17 -12.04 5.38
C HIS A 152 -14.65 -10.90 6.30
N LEU A 153 -15.47 -11.23 7.30
CA LEU A 153 -15.90 -10.26 8.32
C LEU A 153 -14.72 -9.65 9.07
N GLY A 154 -13.78 -10.49 9.53
CA GLY A 154 -12.60 -10.05 10.28
C GLY A 154 -11.71 -9.11 9.47
N LEU A 155 -11.37 -9.51 8.23
CA LEU A 155 -10.62 -8.67 7.29
C LEU A 155 -11.35 -7.38 6.97
N GLY A 156 -12.68 -7.45 6.83
CA GLY A 156 -13.53 -6.31 6.52
C GLY A 156 -13.55 -5.26 7.63
N VAL A 157 -13.85 -5.69 8.86
CA VAL A 157 -13.86 -4.82 10.05
C VAL A 157 -12.49 -4.19 10.26
N LEU A 158 -11.42 -4.98 10.21
CA LEU A 158 -10.06 -4.48 10.45
C LEU A 158 -9.62 -3.50 9.35
N GLY A 159 -9.94 -3.80 8.08
CA GLY A 159 -9.68 -2.90 6.96
C GLY A 159 -10.38 -1.55 7.10
N ILE A 160 -11.66 -1.56 7.50
CA ILE A 160 -12.44 -0.33 7.76
C ILE A 160 -11.82 0.48 8.90
N ILE A 161 -11.50 -0.17 10.02
CA ILE A 161 -10.88 0.49 11.18
C ILE A 161 -9.57 1.17 10.76
N ILE A 162 -8.70 0.46 10.04
CA ILE A 162 -7.40 0.98 9.61
C ILE A 162 -7.56 2.10 8.57
N GLY A 163 -8.44 1.92 7.60
CA GLY A 163 -8.64 2.86 6.49
C GLY A 163 -9.28 4.18 6.93
N TYR A 164 -10.28 4.11 7.82
CA TYR A 164 -11.12 5.27 8.14
C TYR A 164 -10.97 5.79 9.56
N PHE A 165 -10.59 4.95 10.53
CA PHE A 165 -10.64 5.31 11.95
C PHE A 165 -9.28 5.45 12.63
N LEU A 166 -8.22 4.79 12.13
CA LEU A 166 -6.88 4.91 12.72
C LEU A 166 -6.17 6.21 12.30
N PRO A 167 -5.63 7.00 13.25
CA PRO A 167 -4.81 8.18 12.95
C PRO A 167 -3.49 7.83 12.25
N GLN A 168 -2.98 8.76 11.44
CA GLN A 168 -1.62 8.61 10.90
C GLN A 168 -0.61 9.01 11.98
N THR A 169 0.26 8.08 12.37
CA THR A 169 1.45 8.41 13.14
C THR A 169 2.45 9.09 12.22
N THR A 170 2.29 10.39 12.00
CA THR A 170 3.37 11.20 11.48
C THR A 170 4.37 11.36 12.61
N MET A 171 5.54 10.71 12.53
CA MET A 171 6.63 11.07 13.43
C MET A 171 7.05 12.50 13.09
N SER A 172 6.48 13.46 13.84
CA SER A 172 6.97 14.81 13.92
C SER A 172 8.39 14.72 14.47
N ALA A 173 9.38 14.92 13.60
CA ALA A 173 10.75 15.16 14.03
C ALA A 173 10.75 16.38 14.95
N ARG A 174 10.77 16.12 16.27
CA ARG A 174 11.24 17.07 17.27
C ARG A 174 12.75 17.00 17.34
#